data_AF-A0AAE3NJ84-F1
#
_entry.id   AF-A0AAE3NJ84-F1
#
_cell.length_a   1.000
_cell.length_b   1.000
_cell.length_c   1.000
_cell.angle_alpha   90.00
_cell.angle_beta   90.00
_cell.angle_gamma   90.00
#
_symmetry.space_group_name_H-M   'P 1'
#
loop_
_entity.id
_entity.type
_entity.pdbx_description
1 polymer ?
#
loop_
_entity_poly.entity_id
_entity_poly.type
_entity_poly.pdbx_seq_one_letter_code
_entity_poly.pdbx_strand_id
1 'polypeptide(L)'
;MSVVEIKVPDIGDYKDVDVIEVMVKAGDAVTVDQSLITLETDKATMDVPADVAGRIVEVKIKVGDKASQGTVIATVEAGAAAAAPAPAQAPAPAPVAAPAAAPAASALAPQAAKHSGSADIECDVLVLGSGPGGYSAAFRSADLGLNTVLVERFATLGGVCLNVGCIPSKALLHTAAIMDEVKAMASHGIVYSEPKVDLDQLRKHKEAVVGKLTGGLAGMAKTRKVQVVRGVGTFLDPNHLEVQLTAGDGKQSTGEKTVIRFAKAIIAAGSEAVKLPFIPEDPRIVDSTGALELRQVPGKMLVIGGGIIGLEMATVYSTLGARIDVVEMLDGLMQGADRDLVKVWDKMNKGRFDKVMLKTKTVGVEAKPDGIYVKFEGEQAPAEPQRYDMVLVAVGRSPNGKRIGAEKAGVAVTDRGFIDVDKQQRTNVPHIYAIGDIVGQPMLAHKAVHEAHVAAEAAHGEKAYFDAKQIPSVAFTDPEVAWAGLTEEQCKAQGIKYGKGVFPWAASGRAIANGRDEGFTKVIFDEETHRIIGGGIVGTHAGDLISEICLAIEMGADAVDIGKTIHPHPTLGESVGMAAEIYKGVCTDVPPARKR
;
A
#
# COMPACT_ATOMS: atom_id res chain seq x y z
N MET A 1 38.47 -10.28 -31.47
CA MET A 1 37.46 -10.49 -30.41
C MET A 1 37.09 -11.96 -30.44
N SER A 2 37.22 -12.65 -29.31
CA SER A 2 36.98 -14.09 -29.21
C SER A 2 35.55 -14.30 -28.74
N VAL A 3 34.75 -14.96 -29.56
CA VAL A 3 33.38 -15.36 -29.21
C VAL A 3 33.47 -16.65 -28.38
N VAL A 4 32.94 -16.63 -27.16
CA VAL A 4 32.98 -17.73 -26.18
C VAL A 4 31.54 -18.15 -25.86
N GLU A 5 31.28 -19.45 -25.81
CA GLU A 5 29.98 -19.98 -25.37
C GLU A 5 30.01 -20.21 -23.86
N ILE A 6 29.05 -19.61 -23.14
CA ILE A 6 28.83 -19.89 -21.71
C ILE A 6 27.89 -21.07 -21.60
N LYS A 7 28.29 -22.08 -20.83
CA LYS A 7 27.56 -23.34 -20.64
C LYS A 7 27.14 -23.52 -19.20
N VAL A 8 26.10 -24.32 -18.97
CA VAL A 8 25.71 -24.77 -17.63
C VAL A 8 26.90 -25.52 -17.01
N PRO A 9 27.40 -25.10 -15.84
CA PRO A 9 28.52 -25.73 -15.17
C PRO A 9 28.12 -27.11 -14.62
N ASP A 10 29.06 -27.79 -13.95
CA ASP A 10 28.73 -29.02 -13.25
C ASP A 10 27.68 -28.75 -12.15
N ILE A 11 26.50 -29.33 -12.31
CA ILE A 11 25.37 -29.22 -11.37
C ILE A 11 25.17 -30.51 -10.57
N GLY A 12 26.13 -31.46 -10.59
CA GLY A 12 26.01 -32.78 -9.97
C GLY A 12 25.27 -33.80 -10.83
N ASP A 13 24.69 -34.85 -10.21
CA ASP A 13 24.00 -35.95 -10.92
C ASP A 13 22.63 -35.56 -11.54
N TYR A 14 22.29 -34.27 -11.56
CA TYR A 14 21.02 -33.77 -12.08
C TYR A 14 21.06 -33.62 -13.62
N LYS A 15 20.03 -34.15 -14.29
CA LYS A 15 19.81 -34.03 -15.74
C LYS A 15 18.43 -33.45 -16.00
N ASP A 16 18.29 -32.69 -17.08
CA ASP A 16 17.03 -32.15 -17.57
C ASP A 16 16.29 -31.28 -16.53
N VAL A 17 17.03 -30.35 -15.91
CA VAL A 17 16.55 -29.42 -14.86
C VAL A 17 15.82 -28.24 -15.50
N ASP A 18 14.70 -27.80 -14.91
CA ASP A 18 13.86 -26.76 -15.50
C ASP A 18 14.49 -25.36 -15.32
N VAL A 19 14.55 -24.59 -16.41
CA VAL A 19 14.99 -23.19 -16.40
C VAL A 19 13.80 -22.32 -16.00
N ILE A 20 13.83 -21.80 -14.77
CA ILE A 20 12.73 -21.00 -14.22
C ILE A 20 12.93 -19.49 -14.42
N GLU A 21 14.16 -19.06 -14.69
CA GLU A 21 14.48 -17.65 -14.93
C GLU A 21 15.66 -17.50 -15.88
N VAL A 22 15.59 -16.50 -16.77
CA VAL A 22 16.71 -16.06 -17.62
C VAL A 22 16.94 -14.57 -17.34
N MET A 23 18.07 -14.26 -16.72
CA MET A 23 18.39 -12.94 -16.14
C MET A 23 19.13 -12.03 -17.11
N VAL A 24 19.43 -12.50 -18.32
CA VAL A 24 20.22 -11.78 -19.32
C VAL A 24 19.57 -11.75 -20.69
N LYS A 25 19.88 -10.72 -21.49
CA LYS A 25 19.40 -10.54 -22.86
C LYS A 25 20.55 -10.27 -23.82
N ALA A 26 20.31 -10.50 -25.11
CA ALA A 26 21.26 -10.14 -26.16
C ALA A 26 21.54 -8.63 -26.12
N GLY A 27 22.81 -8.25 -26.10
CA GLY A 27 23.28 -6.87 -25.99
C GLY A 27 23.73 -6.45 -24.59
N ASP A 28 23.45 -7.25 -23.55
CA ASP A 28 23.83 -6.94 -22.17
C ASP A 28 25.34 -7.13 -21.93
N ALA A 29 25.91 -6.28 -21.08
CA ALA A 29 27.26 -6.46 -20.57
C ALA A 29 27.20 -7.35 -19.32
N VAL A 30 28.04 -8.38 -19.29
CA VAL A 30 28.09 -9.38 -18.23
C VAL A 30 29.47 -9.34 -17.57
N THR A 31 29.49 -9.42 -16.24
CA THR A 31 30.71 -9.58 -15.42
C THR A 31 30.86 -11.03 -14.97
N VAL A 32 32.09 -11.46 -14.68
CA VAL A 32 32.34 -12.79 -14.08
C VAL A 32 31.54 -12.89 -12.77
N ASP A 33 30.93 -14.04 -12.50
CA ASP A 33 30.06 -14.34 -11.35
C ASP A 33 28.65 -13.71 -11.38
N GLN A 34 28.27 -13.00 -12.43
CA GLN A 34 26.90 -12.52 -12.61
C GLN A 34 25.96 -13.67 -12.98
N SER A 35 24.87 -13.85 -12.23
CA SER A 35 23.84 -14.86 -12.52
C SER A 35 23.21 -14.66 -13.90
N LEU A 36 23.17 -15.73 -14.70
CA LEU A 36 22.63 -15.73 -16.07
C LEU A 36 21.25 -16.36 -16.14
N ILE A 37 21.05 -17.48 -15.44
CA ILE A 37 19.79 -18.23 -15.38
C ILE A 37 19.60 -18.81 -13.97
N THR A 38 18.36 -19.13 -13.62
CA THR A 38 18.03 -19.92 -12.44
C THR A 38 17.43 -21.25 -12.87
N LEU A 39 17.95 -22.32 -12.31
CA LEU A 39 17.49 -23.69 -12.50
C LEU A 39 16.70 -24.14 -11.26
N GLU A 40 15.62 -24.90 -11.43
CA GLU A 40 14.83 -25.49 -10.35
C GLU A 40 14.87 -27.01 -10.40
N THR A 41 15.31 -27.63 -9.30
CA THR A 41 15.20 -29.07 -9.04
C THR A 41 14.06 -29.34 -8.06
N ASP A 42 13.72 -30.61 -7.86
CA ASP A 42 12.76 -31.08 -6.85
C ASP A 42 13.13 -30.68 -5.40
N LYS A 43 14.38 -30.29 -5.15
CA LYS A 43 14.91 -30.01 -3.81
C LYS A 43 15.50 -28.61 -3.61
N ALA A 44 15.82 -27.88 -4.69
CA ALA A 44 16.49 -26.59 -4.59
C ALA A 44 16.42 -25.78 -5.90
N THR A 45 16.50 -24.47 -5.78
CA THR A 45 16.79 -23.55 -6.89
C THR A 45 18.26 -23.15 -6.88
N MET A 46 18.87 -23.05 -8.06
CA MET A 46 20.29 -22.76 -8.22
C MET A 46 20.51 -21.76 -9.35
N ASP A 47 21.23 -20.67 -9.06
CA ASP A 47 21.67 -19.72 -10.07
C ASP A 47 22.95 -20.19 -10.75
N VAL A 48 23.00 -20.00 -12.08
CA VAL A 48 24.19 -20.27 -12.89
C VAL A 48 24.92 -18.97 -13.18
N PRO A 49 26.12 -18.75 -12.62
CA PRO A 49 26.92 -17.54 -12.88
C PRO A 49 27.63 -17.58 -14.24
N ALA A 50 28.01 -16.41 -14.75
CA ALA A 50 28.86 -16.26 -15.91
C ALA A 50 30.34 -16.59 -15.59
N ASP A 51 30.98 -17.37 -16.46
CA ASP A 51 32.40 -17.75 -16.36
C ASP A 51 33.34 -16.75 -17.06
N VAL A 52 32.83 -15.88 -17.93
CA VAL A 52 33.59 -14.85 -18.64
C VAL A 52 32.87 -13.51 -18.64
N ALA A 53 33.65 -12.41 -18.57
CA ALA A 53 33.14 -11.07 -18.78
C ALA A 53 33.11 -10.69 -20.27
N GLY A 54 32.06 -10.02 -20.70
CA GLY A 54 31.92 -9.58 -22.09
C GLY A 54 30.51 -9.13 -22.43
N ARG A 55 30.20 -8.96 -23.71
CA ARG A 55 28.87 -8.60 -24.18
C ARG A 55 28.14 -9.82 -24.74
N ILE A 56 26.91 -10.07 -24.30
CA ILE A 56 26.10 -11.16 -24.83
C ILE A 56 25.70 -10.84 -26.26
N VAL A 57 26.05 -11.73 -27.18
CA VAL A 57 25.67 -11.67 -28.60
C VAL A 57 24.29 -12.31 -28.80
N GLU A 58 24.07 -13.46 -28.17
CA GLU A 58 22.83 -14.25 -28.33
C GLU A 58 22.58 -15.10 -27.08
N VAL A 59 21.33 -15.15 -26.62
CA VAL A 59 20.88 -16.06 -25.55
C VAL A 59 20.19 -17.25 -26.20
N LYS A 60 20.68 -18.48 -25.94
CA LYS A 60 20.22 -19.72 -26.58
C LYS A 60 19.22 -20.52 -25.74
N ILE A 61 18.86 -20.03 -24.55
CA ILE A 61 17.98 -20.72 -23.61
C ILE A 61 16.79 -19.83 -23.20
N LYS A 62 15.63 -20.43 -22.95
CA LYS A 62 14.39 -19.73 -22.57
C LYS A 62 13.82 -20.30 -21.27
N VAL A 63 13.01 -19.49 -20.59
CA VAL A 63 12.23 -19.93 -19.43
C VAL A 63 11.29 -21.06 -19.86
N GLY A 64 11.33 -22.19 -19.16
CA GLY A 64 10.60 -23.42 -19.47
C GLY A 64 11.40 -24.46 -20.27
N ASP A 65 12.63 -24.15 -20.69
CA ASP A 65 13.54 -25.13 -21.30
C ASP A 65 14.17 -26.04 -20.24
N LYS A 66 14.63 -27.22 -20.66
CA LYS A 66 15.38 -28.15 -19.79
C LYS A 66 16.88 -28.04 -20.03
N ALA A 67 17.65 -27.94 -18.96
CA ALA A 67 19.09 -27.74 -19.00
C ALA A 67 19.84 -28.85 -18.24
N SER A 68 20.98 -29.27 -18.81
CA SER A 68 21.92 -30.22 -18.19
C SER A 68 23.33 -29.63 -18.22
N GLN A 69 24.27 -30.22 -17.48
CA GLN A 69 25.69 -29.84 -17.58
C GLN A 69 26.13 -29.77 -19.05
N GLY A 70 26.74 -28.64 -19.45
CA GLY A 70 27.21 -28.42 -20.81
C GLY A 70 26.18 -27.82 -21.78
N THR A 71 24.91 -27.64 -21.39
CA THR A 71 23.92 -26.90 -22.18
C THR A 71 24.37 -25.46 -22.39
N VAL A 72 24.35 -24.96 -23.63
CA VAL A 72 24.78 -23.59 -23.94
C VAL A 72 23.71 -22.58 -23.53
N ILE A 73 24.07 -21.63 -22.67
CA ILE A 73 23.20 -20.60 -22.13
C ILE A 73 23.18 -19.39 -23.05
N ALA A 74 24.37 -18.87 -23.38
CA ALA A 74 24.55 -17.67 -24.18
C ALA A 74 25.92 -17.65 -24.87
N THR A 75 26.02 -16.85 -25.92
CA THR A 75 27.28 -16.59 -26.64
C THR A 75 27.76 -15.19 -26.27
N VAL A 76 29.01 -15.05 -25.80
CA VAL A 76 29.59 -13.79 -25.31
C VAL A 76 30.82 -13.41 -26.12
N GLU A 77 30.95 -12.13 -26.45
CA GLU A 77 32.15 -11.56 -27.07
C GLU A 77 33.12 -11.09 -25.98
N ALA A 78 34.22 -11.84 -25.76
CA ALA A 78 35.23 -11.55 -24.76
C ALA A 78 36.27 -10.55 -25.28
N GLY A 79 36.53 -9.49 -24.49
CA GLY A 79 37.60 -8.51 -24.75
C GLY A 79 37.17 -7.16 -25.34
N ALA A 80 35.88 -6.85 -25.41
CA ALA A 80 35.44 -5.49 -25.73
C ALA A 80 35.54 -4.61 -24.48
N ALA A 81 36.60 -3.81 -24.37
CA ALA A 81 36.62 -2.66 -23.48
C ALA A 81 35.38 -1.80 -23.76
N ALA A 82 34.69 -1.38 -22.69
CA ALA A 82 33.46 -0.61 -22.77
C ALA A 82 33.65 0.67 -23.62
N ALA A 83 33.21 0.62 -24.87
CA ALA A 83 33.01 1.80 -25.68
C ALA A 83 31.61 2.35 -25.38
N ALA A 84 31.57 3.60 -24.94
CA ALA A 84 30.33 4.34 -24.67
C ALA A 84 29.39 4.30 -25.90
N PRO A 85 28.09 4.00 -25.74
CA PRO A 85 27.15 4.13 -26.84
C PRO A 85 26.87 5.62 -27.10
N ALA A 86 26.98 6.03 -28.36
CA ALA A 86 26.42 7.28 -28.88
C ALA A 86 24.88 7.22 -28.86
N PRO A 87 24.18 8.37 -28.72
CA PRO A 87 22.79 8.41 -28.30
C PRO A 87 21.82 8.03 -29.44
N ALA A 88 20.99 7.02 -29.20
CA ALA A 88 19.79 6.74 -29.98
C ALA A 88 18.62 7.58 -29.44
N GLN A 89 17.82 8.16 -30.35
CA GLN A 89 16.67 9.02 -30.05
C GLN A 89 15.62 8.30 -29.19
N ALA A 90 15.19 8.99 -28.13
CA ALA A 90 14.22 8.52 -27.16
C ALA A 90 12.79 8.47 -27.71
N PRO A 91 12.04 7.37 -27.48
CA PRO A 91 10.58 7.44 -27.36
C PRO A 91 10.22 8.16 -26.05
N ALA A 92 9.18 9.00 -26.10
CA ALA A 92 8.76 9.84 -24.98
C ALA A 92 8.45 9.02 -23.70
N PRO A 93 8.93 9.44 -22.51
CA PRO A 93 8.66 8.73 -21.26
C PRO A 93 7.22 8.97 -20.76
N ALA A 94 6.59 7.89 -20.31
CA ALA A 94 5.41 7.94 -19.44
C ALA A 94 5.83 8.33 -18.01
N PRO A 95 4.97 8.97 -17.19
CA PRO A 95 5.37 9.58 -15.94
C PRO A 95 5.63 8.55 -14.85
N VAL A 96 6.89 8.45 -14.40
CA VAL A 96 7.33 7.70 -13.21
C VAL A 96 7.25 8.63 -11.99
N ALA A 97 6.84 8.09 -10.84
CA ALA A 97 6.80 8.81 -9.57
C ALA A 97 8.22 9.25 -9.15
N ALA A 98 8.36 10.55 -8.86
CA ALA A 98 9.64 11.18 -8.54
C ALA A 98 10.21 10.75 -7.17
N PRO A 99 11.54 10.64 -7.02
CA PRO A 99 12.21 10.73 -5.72
C PRO A 99 11.95 12.13 -5.11
N ALA A 100 12.05 12.25 -3.78
CA ALA A 100 11.76 13.47 -3.01
C ALA A 100 12.11 14.76 -3.77
N ALA A 101 11.08 15.48 -4.20
CA ALA A 101 11.23 16.68 -4.99
C ALA A 101 11.94 17.76 -4.17
N ALA A 102 12.90 18.46 -4.81
CA ALA A 102 13.19 19.85 -4.45
C ALA A 102 11.85 20.60 -4.36
N PRO A 103 11.68 21.57 -3.42
CA PRO A 103 10.38 22.14 -3.11
C PRO A 103 9.66 22.53 -4.40
N ALA A 104 8.54 21.84 -4.65
CA ALA A 104 7.67 22.15 -5.76
C ALA A 104 7.40 23.66 -5.73
N ALA A 105 7.47 24.33 -6.89
CA ALA A 105 7.10 25.72 -7.00
C ALA A 105 5.74 25.90 -6.30
N SER A 106 5.73 26.61 -5.17
CA SER A 106 4.51 26.71 -4.36
C SER A 106 3.41 27.23 -5.28
N ALA A 107 2.25 26.58 -5.28
CA ALA A 107 1.08 27.16 -5.93
C ALA A 107 0.96 28.62 -5.46
N LEU A 108 0.75 29.55 -6.39
CA LEU A 108 0.70 30.98 -6.08
C LEU A 108 -0.34 31.21 -4.97
N ALA A 109 0.08 31.85 -3.88
CA ALA A 109 -0.79 32.08 -2.73
C ALA A 109 -2.01 32.91 -3.17
N PRO A 110 -3.25 32.42 -2.98
CA PRO A 110 -4.44 33.15 -3.37
C PRO A 110 -4.64 34.37 -2.47
N GLN A 111 -5.30 35.40 -3.00
CA GLN A 111 -5.69 36.56 -2.19
C GLN A 111 -6.84 36.15 -1.26
N ALA A 112 -6.59 36.22 0.05
CA ALA A 112 -7.59 35.91 1.06
C ALA A 112 -8.84 36.80 0.94
N ALA A 113 -10.00 36.19 1.16
CA ALA A 113 -11.28 36.89 1.25
C ALA A 113 -11.41 37.64 2.59
N LYS A 114 -12.50 38.40 2.74
CA LYS A 114 -12.85 39.10 3.99
C LYS A 114 -14.31 38.83 4.33
N HIS A 115 -14.59 38.36 5.54
CA HIS A 115 -15.94 38.29 6.10
C HIS A 115 -16.17 39.47 7.05
N SER A 116 -17.36 40.09 6.99
CA SER A 116 -17.75 41.21 7.86
C SER A 116 -18.96 40.89 8.76
N GLY A 117 -19.44 39.64 8.74
CA GLY A 117 -20.54 39.18 9.60
C GLY A 117 -20.08 38.78 11.00
N SER A 118 -21.03 38.49 11.87
CA SER A 118 -20.79 37.95 13.21
C SER A 118 -20.54 36.44 13.17
N ALA A 119 -19.80 35.93 14.16
CA ALA A 119 -19.66 34.49 14.39
C ALA A 119 -20.68 33.99 15.41
N ASP A 120 -21.21 32.79 15.22
CA ASP A 120 -22.12 32.13 16.17
C ASP A 120 -21.34 31.34 17.23
N ILE A 121 -20.14 30.87 16.88
CA ILE A 121 -19.24 30.08 17.72
C ILE A 121 -17.83 30.66 17.60
N GLU A 122 -17.11 30.74 18.71
CA GLU A 122 -15.68 31.09 18.75
C GLU A 122 -14.86 29.96 19.42
N CYS A 123 -13.70 29.63 18.87
CA CYS A 123 -12.80 28.63 19.42
C CYS A 123 -11.31 28.94 19.23
N ASP A 124 -10.47 28.30 20.03
CA ASP A 124 -9.02 28.37 19.88
C ASP A 124 -8.57 27.57 18.66
N VAL A 125 -9.09 26.34 18.54
CA VAL A 125 -8.79 25.43 17.43
C VAL A 125 -10.07 24.92 16.78
N LEU A 126 -10.16 25.13 15.48
CA LEU A 126 -11.13 24.48 14.61
C LEU A 126 -10.47 23.30 13.90
N VAL A 127 -11.10 22.13 13.91
CA VAL A 127 -10.67 20.99 13.11
C VAL A 127 -11.73 20.65 12.06
N LEU A 128 -11.35 20.63 10.78
CA LEU A 128 -12.26 20.34 9.66
C LEU A 128 -12.10 18.90 9.18
N GLY A 129 -13.06 18.05 9.51
CA GLY A 129 -13.09 16.61 9.22
C GLY A 129 -12.76 15.76 10.44
N SER A 130 -13.46 14.64 10.63
CA SER A 130 -13.31 13.76 11.79
C SER A 130 -12.70 12.39 11.48
N GLY A 131 -11.93 12.29 10.39
CA GLY A 131 -11.11 11.10 10.12
C GLY A 131 -10.00 10.87 11.16
N PRO A 132 -9.17 9.82 11.00
CA PRO A 132 -8.07 9.51 11.91
C PRO A 132 -7.23 10.70 12.33
N GLY A 133 -6.81 11.53 11.37
CA GLY A 133 -6.08 12.76 11.68
C GLY A 133 -6.95 13.79 12.41
N GLY A 134 -8.16 14.04 11.94
CA GLY A 134 -9.04 15.07 12.48
C GLY A 134 -9.45 14.85 13.94
N TYR A 135 -10.02 13.69 14.28
CA TYR A 135 -10.41 13.46 15.68
C TYR A 135 -9.18 13.41 16.61
N SER A 136 -8.03 12.89 16.13
CA SER A 136 -6.80 12.85 16.93
C SER A 136 -6.27 14.24 17.21
N ALA A 137 -6.30 15.14 16.21
CA ALA A 137 -5.91 16.55 16.36
C ALA A 137 -6.86 17.27 17.34
N ALA A 138 -8.17 17.05 17.20
CA ALA A 138 -9.16 17.66 18.07
C ALA A 138 -9.01 17.19 19.52
N PHE A 139 -8.80 15.88 19.72
CA PHE A 139 -8.62 15.31 21.06
C PHE A 139 -7.30 15.76 21.69
N ARG A 140 -6.21 15.77 20.92
CA ARG A 140 -4.92 16.27 21.40
C ARG A 140 -4.98 17.75 21.74
N SER A 141 -5.66 18.57 20.93
CA SER A 141 -5.85 20.01 21.20
C SER A 141 -6.64 20.23 22.50
N ALA A 142 -7.71 19.46 22.72
CA ALA A 142 -8.48 19.51 23.96
C ALA A 142 -7.67 19.04 25.17
N ASP A 143 -6.85 17.98 25.02
CA ASP A 143 -5.96 17.48 26.07
C ASP A 143 -4.85 18.50 26.41
N LEU A 144 -4.50 19.41 25.49
CA LEU A 144 -3.61 20.57 25.70
C LEU A 144 -4.34 21.80 26.27
N GLY A 145 -5.64 21.69 26.59
CA GLY A 145 -6.42 22.75 27.22
C GLY A 145 -7.02 23.79 26.27
N LEU A 146 -7.01 23.54 24.95
CA LEU A 146 -7.55 24.45 23.95
C LEU A 146 -9.06 24.24 23.76
N ASN A 147 -9.83 25.33 23.70
CA ASN A 147 -11.24 25.28 23.33
C ASN A 147 -11.36 24.84 21.86
N THR A 148 -11.87 23.62 21.64
CA THR A 148 -11.77 22.93 20.35
C THR A 148 -13.13 22.62 19.76
N VAL A 149 -13.32 23.00 18.49
CA VAL A 149 -14.51 22.67 17.69
C VAL A 149 -14.12 21.73 16.56
N LEU A 150 -14.83 20.61 16.42
CA LEU A 150 -14.66 19.62 15.36
C LEU A 150 -15.85 19.67 14.39
N VAL A 151 -15.60 19.91 13.11
CA VAL A 151 -16.63 19.96 12.06
C VAL A 151 -16.62 18.66 11.25
N GLU A 152 -17.75 17.98 11.19
CA GLU A 152 -17.93 16.74 10.42
C GLU A 152 -19.25 16.76 9.66
N ARG A 153 -19.25 16.38 8.38
CA ARG A 153 -20.45 16.40 7.54
C ARG A 153 -21.36 15.18 7.72
N PHE A 154 -20.87 14.12 8.36
CA PHE A 154 -21.62 12.91 8.66
C PHE A 154 -22.05 12.82 10.13
N ALA A 155 -22.95 11.89 10.43
CA ALA A 155 -23.44 11.66 11.80
C ALA A 155 -22.38 11.07 12.75
N THR A 156 -21.42 10.32 12.20
CA THR A 156 -20.44 9.55 12.96
C THR A 156 -19.03 10.11 12.77
N LEU A 157 -18.22 10.00 13.83
CA LEU A 157 -16.79 10.32 13.78
C LEU A 157 -15.98 9.13 13.22
N GLY A 158 -14.69 9.35 13.00
CA GLY A 158 -13.73 8.33 12.54
C GLY A 158 -13.51 8.31 11.03
N GLY A 159 -14.26 9.12 10.28
CA GLY A 159 -14.14 9.35 8.85
C GLY A 159 -14.09 8.06 8.02
N VAL A 160 -13.36 8.09 6.90
CA VAL A 160 -13.28 6.96 5.96
C VAL A 160 -12.76 5.70 6.62
N CYS A 161 -11.65 5.78 7.37
CA CYS A 161 -10.98 4.60 7.91
C CYS A 161 -11.89 3.76 8.82
N LEU A 162 -12.64 4.41 9.72
CA LEU A 162 -13.54 3.70 10.62
C LEU A 162 -14.84 3.27 9.94
N ASN A 163 -15.47 4.16 9.15
CA ASN A 163 -16.84 3.93 8.68
C ASN A 163 -16.89 3.09 7.39
N VAL A 164 -15.98 3.32 6.43
CA VAL A 164 -16.05 2.80 5.06
C VAL A 164 -14.67 2.43 4.49
N GLY A 165 -13.76 1.97 5.35
CA GLY A 165 -12.36 1.72 5.00
C GLY A 165 -11.73 0.64 5.87
N CYS A 166 -10.66 1.00 6.58
CA CYS A 166 -9.82 0.10 7.39
C CYS A 166 -10.61 -0.90 8.25
N ILE A 167 -11.54 -0.43 9.07
CA ILE A 167 -12.19 -1.25 10.08
C ILE A 167 -13.18 -2.26 9.47
N PRO A 168 -14.17 -1.84 8.65
CA PRO A 168 -15.09 -2.80 8.04
C PRO A 168 -14.38 -3.76 7.08
N SER A 169 -13.35 -3.31 6.33
CA SER A 169 -12.58 -4.22 5.45
C SER A 169 -11.85 -5.29 6.26
N LYS A 170 -11.17 -4.93 7.35
CA LYS A 170 -10.40 -5.87 8.18
C LYS A 170 -11.30 -6.85 8.92
N ALA A 171 -12.49 -6.42 9.36
CA ALA A 171 -13.49 -7.31 9.95
C ALA A 171 -13.96 -8.40 8.94
N LEU A 172 -14.19 -8.00 7.68
CA LEU A 172 -14.58 -8.94 6.62
C LEU A 172 -13.41 -9.84 6.20
N LEU A 173 -12.20 -9.29 6.07
CA LEU A 173 -10.98 -10.05 5.75
C LEU A 173 -10.66 -11.09 6.81
N HIS A 174 -10.81 -10.75 8.09
CA HIS A 174 -10.63 -11.73 9.17
C HIS A 174 -11.62 -12.90 9.03
N THR A 175 -12.90 -12.60 8.75
CA THR A 175 -13.91 -13.64 8.51
C THR A 175 -13.54 -14.51 7.31
N ALA A 176 -13.09 -13.89 6.21
CA ALA A 176 -12.64 -14.59 5.01
C ALA A 176 -11.42 -15.50 5.30
N ALA A 177 -10.42 -15.00 6.02
CA ALA A 177 -9.25 -15.77 6.42
C ALA A 177 -9.63 -17.03 7.21
N ILE A 178 -10.52 -16.90 8.21
CA ILE A 178 -11.01 -18.06 8.98
C ILE A 178 -11.76 -19.06 8.09
N MET A 179 -12.56 -18.59 7.13
CA MET A 179 -13.25 -19.47 6.18
C MET A 179 -12.26 -20.28 5.32
N ASP A 180 -11.17 -19.66 4.89
CA ASP A 180 -10.15 -20.34 4.08
C ASP A 180 -9.26 -21.27 4.93
N GLU A 181 -8.94 -20.90 6.17
CA GLU A 181 -8.25 -21.77 7.13
C GLU A 181 -9.06 -23.04 7.43
N VAL A 182 -10.37 -22.90 7.65
CA VAL A 182 -11.27 -24.04 7.88
C VAL A 182 -11.29 -25.00 6.69
N LYS A 183 -11.22 -24.49 5.45
CA LYS A 183 -11.10 -25.34 4.25
C LYS A 183 -9.75 -26.07 4.22
N ALA A 184 -8.66 -25.39 4.58
CA ALA A 184 -7.31 -25.95 4.58
C ALA A 184 -7.13 -27.08 5.61
N MET A 185 -7.89 -27.05 6.72
CA MET A 185 -7.85 -28.08 7.79
C MET A 185 -8.14 -29.51 7.33
N ALA A 186 -8.78 -29.69 6.17
CA ALA A 186 -8.99 -31.02 5.60
C ALA A 186 -7.68 -31.78 5.37
N SER A 187 -6.60 -31.08 5.03
CA SER A 187 -5.26 -31.66 4.88
C SER A 187 -4.66 -32.18 6.20
N HIS A 188 -5.14 -31.66 7.33
CA HIS A 188 -4.80 -32.11 8.69
C HIS A 188 -5.75 -33.20 9.21
N GLY A 189 -6.67 -33.68 8.38
CA GLY A 189 -7.66 -34.70 8.76
C GLY A 189 -8.88 -34.16 9.50
N ILE A 190 -9.08 -32.84 9.57
CA ILE A 190 -10.27 -32.21 10.18
C ILE A 190 -11.15 -31.64 9.07
N VAL A 191 -12.26 -32.32 8.79
CA VAL A 191 -13.13 -31.99 7.67
C VAL A 191 -14.40 -31.29 8.15
N TYR A 192 -14.67 -30.12 7.58
CA TYR A 192 -15.92 -29.38 7.74
C TYR A 192 -16.70 -29.41 6.42
N SER A 193 -18.04 -29.35 6.50
CA SER A 193 -18.86 -29.04 5.33
C SER A 193 -18.69 -27.58 4.93
N GLU A 194 -18.98 -27.23 3.67
CA GLU A 194 -19.02 -25.83 3.24
C GLU A 194 -19.99 -25.02 4.12
N PRO A 195 -19.59 -23.81 4.55
CA PRO A 195 -20.41 -23.00 5.44
C PRO A 195 -21.62 -22.44 4.70
N LYS A 196 -22.79 -22.45 5.36
CA LYS A 196 -23.94 -21.67 4.91
C LYS A 196 -23.73 -20.20 5.28
N VAL A 197 -23.47 -19.34 4.30
CA VAL A 197 -23.26 -17.91 4.51
C VAL A 197 -24.60 -17.18 4.63
N ASP A 198 -24.83 -16.54 5.78
CA ASP A 198 -25.89 -15.55 5.98
C ASP A 198 -25.30 -14.14 5.84
N LEU A 199 -25.55 -13.52 4.68
CA LEU A 199 -24.95 -12.24 4.33
C LEU A 199 -25.46 -11.09 5.22
N ASP A 200 -26.71 -11.16 5.69
CA ASP A 200 -27.28 -10.13 6.55
C ASP A 200 -26.68 -10.19 7.95
N GLN A 201 -26.42 -11.39 8.48
CA GLN A 201 -25.69 -11.53 9.75
C GLN A 201 -24.24 -11.06 9.63
N LEU A 202 -23.56 -11.37 8.52
CA LEU A 202 -22.21 -10.88 8.27
C LEU A 202 -22.16 -9.34 8.19
N ARG A 203 -23.14 -8.73 7.50
CA ARG A 203 -23.28 -7.27 7.43
C ARG A 203 -23.52 -6.66 8.82
N LYS A 204 -24.42 -7.24 9.62
CA LYS A 204 -24.69 -6.81 11.00
C LYS A 204 -23.46 -6.91 11.90
N HIS A 205 -22.65 -7.96 11.76
CA HIS A 205 -21.39 -8.09 12.50
C HIS A 205 -20.44 -6.93 12.19
N LYS A 206 -20.20 -6.66 10.89
CA LYS A 206 -19.41 -5.51 10.44
C LYS A 206 -19.95 -4.19 11.00
N GLU A 207 -21.26 -3.96 10.89
CA GLU A 207 -21.92 -2.76 11.40
C GLU A 207 -21.80 -2.62 12.92
N ALA A 208 -21.87 -3.71 13.68
CA ALA A 208 -21.71 -3.70 15.13
C ALA A 208 -20.28 -3.30 15.55
N VAL A 209 -19.26 -3.78 14.84
CA VAL A 209 -17.86 -3.38 15.07
C VAL A 209 -17.68 -1.88 14.83
N VAL A 210 -18.18 -1.37 13.69
CA VAL A 210 -18.14 0.06 13.37
C VAL A 210 -18.91 0.89 14.40
N GLY A 211 -20.13 0.47 14.74
CA GLY A 211 -21.01 1.16 15.70
C GLY A 211 -20.42 1.26 17.11
N LYS A 212 -19.74 0.19 17.58
CA LYS A 212 -19.06 0.21 18.88
C LYS A 212 -17.95 1.26 18.92
N LEU A 213 -17.14 1.35 17.86
CA LEU A 213 -16.01 2.27 17.78
C LEU A 213 -16.46 3.72 17.55
N THR A 214 -17.46 3.97 16.70
CA THR A 214 -18.01 5.32 16.49
C THR A 214 -18.69 5.83 17.76
N GLY A 215 -19.42 4.99 18.49
CA GLY A 215 -19.97 5.31 19.80
C GLY A 215 -18.88 5.66 20.83
N GLY A 216 -17.77 4.91 20.82
CA GLY A 216 -16.59 5.21 21.65
C GLY A 216 -15.97 6.58 21.33
N LEU A 217 -15.80 6.92 20.04
CA LEU A 217 -15.30 8.24 19.62
C LEU A 217 -16.24 9.38 20.05
N ALA A 218 -17.56 9.21 19.92
CA ALA A 218 -18.53 10.19 20.38
C ALA A 218 -18.44 10.41 21.90
N GLY A 219 -18.30 9.32 22.67
CA GLY A 219 -18.08 9.39 24.13
C GLY A 219 -16.78 10.09 24.51
N MET A 220 -15.68 9.83 23.78
CA MET A 220 -14.40 10.49 23.99
C MET A 220 -14.45 11.99 23.67
N ALA A 221 -15.09 12.39 22.57
CA ALA A 221 -15.27 13.79 22.21
C ALA A 221 -16.03 14.54 23.33
N LYS A 222 -17.12 13.96 23.84
CA LYS A 222 -17.88 14.51 24.96
C LYS A 222 -17.05 14.64 26.23
N THR A 223 -16.27 13.61 26.58
CA THR A 223 -15.43 13.59 27.78
C THR A 223 -14.36 14.69 27.74
N ARG A 224 -13.80 14.92 26.55
CA ARG A 224 -12.83 15.99 26.29
C ARG A 224 -13.45 17.38 26.07
N LYS A 225 -14.78 17.49 26.14
CA LYS A 225 -15.52 18.74 25.87
C LYS A 225 -15.24 19.33 24.48
N VAL A 226 -14.96 18.49 23.50
CA VAL A 226 -14.83 18.90 22.09
C VAL A 226 -16.24 19.12 21.54
N GLN A 227 -16.53 20.34 21.09
CA GLN A 227 -17.82 20.63 20.46
C GLN A 227 -17.82 20.09 19.02
N VAL A 228 -18.70 19.14 18.75
CA VAL A 228 -18.89 18.60 17.39
C VAL A 228 -20.00 19.38 16.68
N VAL A 229 -19.68 20.03 15.57
CA VAL A 229 -20.65 20.70 14.71
C VAL A 229 -20.85 19.87 13.44
N ARG A 230 -22.09 19.39 13.26
CA ARG A 230 -22.41 18.50 12.14
C ARG A 230 -22.79 19.30 10.89
N GLY A 231 -21.92 19.37 9.90
CA GLY A 231 -22.20 20.00 8.62
C GLY A 231 -21.04 20.08 7.64
N VAL A 232 -21.31 20.62 6.45
CA VAL A 232 -20.33 20.86 5.39
C VAL A 232 -19.63 22.19 5.65
N GLY A 233 -18.35 22.14 6.05
CA GLY A 233 -17.52 23.31 6.30
C GLY A 233 -16.90 23.90 5.03
N THR A 234 -16.97 25.22 4.88
CA THR A 234 -16.29 25.99 3.82
C THR A 234 -15.68 27.25 4.41
N PHE A 235 -14.41 27.53 4.13
CA PHE A 235 -13.76 28.75 4.59
C PHE A 235 -14.43 29.98 3.97
N LEU A 236 -14.65 31.01 4.78
CA LEU A 236 -15.12 32.32 4.33
C LEU A 236 -13.97 33.31 4.18
N ASP A 237 -13.00 33.23 5.07
CA ASP A 237 -11.79 34.04 5.13
C ASP A 237 -10.71 33.32 5.99
N PRO A 238 -9.55 33.92 6.30
CA PRO A 238 -8.50 33.26 7.09
C PRO A 238 -8.86 32.86 8.52
N ASN A 239 -9.99 33.31 9.08
CA ASN A 239 -10.37 33.11 10.48
C ASN A 239 -11.83 32.67 10.68
N HIS A 240 -12.59 32.45 9.60
CA HIS A 240 -13.99 32.04 9.67
C HIS A 240 -14.29 30.84 8.76
N LEU A 241 -15.07 29.89 9.29
CA LEU A 241 -15.63 28.77 8.57
C LEU A 241 -17.16 28.84 8.62
N GLU A 242 -17.82 28.84 7.47
CA GLU A 242 -19.26 28.60 7.39
C GLU A 242 -19.51 27.10 7.36
N VAL A 243 -20.44 26.64 8.19
CA VAL A 243 -20.89 25.25 8.22
C VAL A 243 -22.34 25.18 7.82
N GLN A 244 -22.62 24.58 6.65
CA GLN A 244 -23.97 24.22 6.25
C GLN A 244 -24.38 22.97 7.04
N LEU A 245 -25.35 23.11 7.95
CA LEU A 245 -25.73 22.05 8.87
C LEU A 245 -26.35 20.87 8.12
N THR A 246 -26.07 19.66 8.60
CA THR A 246 -26.56 18.42 7.98
C THR A 246 -27.27 17.50 8.97
N ALA A 247 -28.18 16.68 8.47
CA ALA A 247 -28.98 15.74 9.25
C ALA A 247 -29.18 14.39 8.51
N GLY A 248 -29.90 13.46 9.14
CA GLY A 248 -30.20 12.13 8.60
C GLY A 248 -29.01 11.17 8.68
N ASP A 249 -28.99 10.17 7.81
CA ASP A 249 -27.95 9.14 7.79
C ASP A 249 -26.71 9.54 6.98
N GLY A 250 -26.80 10.62 6.19
CA GLY A 250 -25.74 11.08 5.31
C GLY A 250 -25.33 12.53 5.56
N LYS A 251 -25.19 13.30 4.48
CA LYS A 251 -24.77 14.71 4.46
C LYS A 251 -25.88 15.64 3.95
N GLN A 252 -27.15 15.27 4.16
CA GLN A 252 -28.31 16.03 3.70
C GLN A 252 -28.34 17.39 4.42
N SER A 253 -28.40 18.48 3.66
CA SER A 253 -28.49 19.85 4.21
C SER A 253 -29.81 20.07 4.95
N THR A 254 -29.76 20.69 6.13
CA THR A 254 -30.96 21.17 6.84
C THR A 254 -31.47 22.50 6.28
N GLY A 255 -30.62 23.22 5.54
CA GLY A 255 -30.87 24.60 5.08
C GLY A 255 -30.37 25.65 6.06
N GLU A 256 -30.03 25.26 7.29
CA GLU A 256 -29.44 26.12 8.30
C GLU A 256 -27.91 26.22 8.14
N LYS A 257 -27.36 27.33 8.63
CA LYS A 257 -25.93 27.62 8.60
C LYS A 257 -25.47 28.13 9.95
N THR A 258 -24.21 27.87 10.26
CA THR A 258 -23.53 28.50 11.39
C THR A 258 -22.13 28.96 10.97
N VAL A 259 -21.66 30.07 11.53
CA VAL A 259 -20.32 30.62 11.29
C VAL A 259 -19.47 30.42 12.54
N ILE A 260 -18.32 29.77 12.36
CA ILE A 260 -17.34 29.53 13.42
C ILE A 260 -16.14 30.43 13.17
N ARG A 261 -15.79 31.28 14.15
CA ARG A 261 -14.52 32.00 14.19
C ARG A 261 -13.48 31.20 14.95
N PHE A 262 -12.26 31.16 14.43
CA PHE A 262 -11.17 30.39 15.03
C PHE A 262 -9.86 31.18 15.12
N ALA A 263 -9.07 30.91 16.16
CA ALA A 263 -7.70 31.41 16.25
C ALA A 263 -6.74 30.59 15.37
N LYS A 264 -6.85 29.25 15.41
CA LYS A 264 -6.12 28.28 14.57
C LYS A 264 -7.08 27.33 13.88
N ALA A 265 -6.71 26.81 12.71
CA ALA A 265 -7.46 25.75 12.03
C ALA A 265 -6.55 24.57 11.67
N ILE A 266 -7.07 23.35 11.78
CA ILE A 266 -6.42 22.12 11.32
C ILE A 266 -7.33 21.48 10.26
N ILE A 267 -6.87 21.46 9.01
CA ILE A 267 -7.59 20.91 7.88
C ILE A 267 -7.32 19.39 7.82
N ALA A 268 -8.36 18.59 8.00
CA ALA A 268 -8.33 17.13 7.97
C ALA A 268 -9.43 16.53 7.08
N ALA A 269 -9.78 17.22 5.99
CA ALA A 269 -10.89 16.85 5.10
C ALA A 269 -10.62 15.63 4.19
N GLY A 270 -9.44 15.00 4.33
CA GLY A 270 -9.11 13.71 3.76
C GLY A 270 -9.15 13.65 2.23
N SER A 271 -9.55 12.47 1.73
CA SER A 271 -9.62 12.12 0.31
C SER A 271 -10.94 11.42 -0.03
N GLU A 272 -11.16 11.11 -1.31
CA GLU A 272 -12.26 10.28 -1.80
C GLU A 272 -11.85 9.40 -2.99
N ALA A 273 -12.66 8.39 -3.32
CA ALA A 273 -12.39 7.51 -4.46
C ALA A 273 -12.35 8.29 -5.79
N VAL A 274 -11.40 7.94 -6.65
CA VAL A 274 -11.31 8.53 -8.00
C VAL A 274 -12.48 8.04 -8.85
N LYS A 275 -13.19 8.98 -9.48
CA LYS A 275 -14.18 8.68 -10.51
C LYS A 275 -13.55 8.73 -11.89
N LEU A 276 -13.79 7.70 -12.71
CA LEU A 276 -13.38 7.67 -14.11
C LEU A 276 -14.52 8.21 -14.98
N PRO A 277 -14.34 9.33 -15.71
CA PRO A 277 -15.45 10.03 -16.39
C PRO A 277 -16.24 9.19 -17.42
N PHE A 278 -15.61 8.17 -18.01
CA PHE A 278 -16.22 7.33 -19.04
C PHE A 278 -17.04 6.16 -18.47
N ILE A 279 -17.00 5.93 -17.15
CA ILE A 279 -17.76 4.86 -16.51
C ILE A 279 -19.15 5.39 -16.15
N PRO A 280 -20.25 4.73 -16.59
CA PRO A 280 -21.60 5.17 -16.28
C PRO A 280 -21.94 4.95 -14.81
N GLU A 281 -22.92 5.70 -14.31
CA GLU A 281 -23.51 5.46 -12.99
C GLU A 281 -24.50 4.27 -13.10
N ASP A 282 -24.25 3.20 -12.35
CA ASP A 282 -25.10 2.02 -12.22
C ASP A 282 -24.90 1.42 -10.82
N PRO A 283 -25.94 0.93 -10.11
CA PRO A 283 -25.80 0.38 -8.76
C PRO A 283 -24.86 -0.85 -8.66
N ARG A 284 -24.54 -1.51 -9.78
CA ARG A 284 -23.58 -2.62 -9.87
C ARG A 284 -22.15 -2.15 -10.09
N ILE A 285 -21.94 -0.86 -10.38
CA ILE A 285 -20.63 -0.24 -10.45
C ILE A 285 -20.40 0.47 -9.12
N VAL A 286 -19.47 -0.05 -8.32
CA VAL A 286 -19.24 0.38 -6.94
C VAL A 286 -17.83 0.89 -6.75
N ASP A 287 -17.66 1.77 -5.78
CA ASP A 287 -16.36 2.04 -5.17
C ASP A 287 -16.16 1.12 -3.94
N SER A 288 -15.11 1.35 -3.16
CA SER A 288 -14.86 0.59 -1.94
C SER A 288 -16.00 0.70 -0.92
N THR A 289 -16.73 1.81 -0.88
CA THR A 289 -17.87 1.97 0.04
C THR A 289 -18.99 1.02 -0.36
N GLY A 290 -19.37 1.02 -1.65
CA GLY A 290 -20.42 0.13 -2.16
C GLY A 290 -20.06 -1.36 -2.03
N ALA A 291 -18.78 -1.72 -2.16
CA ALA A 291 -18.30 -3.08 -1.89
C ALA A 291 -18.46 -3.45 -0.39
N LEU A 292 -18.15 -2.54 0.53
CA LEU A 292 -18.25 -2.77 1.98
C LEU A 292 -19.69 -2.81 2.52
N GLU A 293 -20.67 -2.37 1.75
CA GLU A 293 -22.09 -2.55 2.07
C GLU A 293 -22.54 -4.00 1.95
N LEU A 294 -21.81 -4.82 1.17
CA LEU A 294 -22.04 -6.25 1.03
C LEU A 294 -23.50 -6.57 0.65
N ARG A 295 -24.04 -5.85 -0.35
CA ARG A 295 -25.45 -5.97 -0.78
C ARG A 295 -25.80 -7.37 -1.29
N GLN A 296 -24.85 -8.00 -1.98
CA GLN A 296 -24.96 -9.34 -2.57
C GLN A 296 -23.56 -9.90 -2.82
N VAL A 297 -23.46 -11.22 -3.03
CA VAL A 297 -22.25 -11.86 -3.60
C VAL A 297 -22.48 -11.99 -5.12
N PRO A 298 -21.74 -11.25 -5.97
CA PRO A 298 -21.86 -11.39 -7.42
C PRO A 298 -21.33 -12.74 -7.90
N GLY A 299 -21.89 -13.28 -9.00
CA GLY A 299 -21.36 -14.50 -9.62
C GLY A 299 -19.98 -14.27 -10.27
N LYS A 300 -19.81 -13.11 -10.92
CA LYS A 300 -18.53 -12.62 -11.43
C LYS A 300 -18.36 -11.13 -11.14
N MET A 301 -17.19 -10.77 -10.63
CA MET A 301 -16.81 -9.40 -10.27
C MET A 301 -15.54 -8.98 -11.01
N LEU A 302 -15.52 -7.74 -11.50
CA LEU A 302 -14.31 -7.09 -12.01
C LEU A 302 -13.77 -6.14 -10.95
N VAL A 303 -12.45 -6.15 -10.72
CA VAL A 303 -11.74 -5.12 -9.98
C VAL A 303 -10.89 -4.30 -10.94
N ILE A 304 -11.20 -3.01 -11.06
CA ILE A 304 -10.40 -2.04 -11.84
C ILE A 304 -9.41 -1.35 -10.90
N GLY A 305 -8.13 -1.69 -11.07
CA GLY A 305 -7.01 -1.25 -10.22
C GLY A 305 -6.47 -2.39 -9.35
N GLY A 306 -5.19 -2.70 -9.52
CA GLY A 306 -4.43 -3.74 -8.82
C GLY A 306 -3.78 -3.27 -7.52
N GLY A 307 -4.31 -2.21 -6.91
CA GLY A 307 -3.86 -1.68 -5.62
C GLY A 307 -4.43 -2.44 -4.42
N ILE A 308 -3.90 -2.15 -3.23
CA ILE A 308 -4.23 -2.84 -1.97
C ILE A 308 -5.74 -2.94 -1.73
N ILE A 309 -6.48 -1.81 -1.83
CA ILE A 309 -7.92 -1.77 -1.57
C ILE A 309 -8.70 -2.73 -2.48
N GLY A 310 -8.36 -2.76 -3.78
CA GLY A 310 -9.01 -3.63 -4.75
C GLY A 310 -8.75 -5.10 -4.45
N LEU A 311 -7.50 -5.44 -4.12
CA LEU A 311 -7.10 -6.81 -3.80
C LEU A 311 -7.67 -7.31 -2.48
N GLU A 312 -7.74 -6.46 -1.45
CA GLU A 312 -8.42 -6.79 -0.18
C GLU A 312 -9.90 -7.13 -0.41
N MET A 313 -10.61 -6.32 -1.22
CA MET A 313 -12.00 -6.61 -1.56
C MET A 313 -12.15 -7.85 -2.43
N ALA A 314 -11.22 -8.07 -3.38
CA ALA A 314 -11.19 -9.30 -4.16
C ALA A 314 -11.06 -10.55 -3.27
N THR A 315 -10.18 -10.52 -2.26
CA THR A 315 -10.01 -11.62 -1.31
C THR A 315 -11.33 -11.92 -0.57
N VAL A 316 -12.02 -10.91 -0.05
CA VAL A 316 -13.31 -11.08 0.63
C VAL A 316 -14.34 -11.70 -0.31
N TYR A 317 -14.55 -11.10 -1.48
CA TYR A 317 -15.58 -11.54 -2.41
C TYR A 317 -15.29 -12.91 -3.03
N SER A 318 -14.03 -13.22 -3.33
CA SER A 318 -13.60 -14.55 -3.79
C SER A 318 -13.92 -15.62 -2.75
N THR A 319 -13.60 -15.37 -1.49
CA THR A 319 -13.86 -16.30 -0.39
C THR A 319 -15.34 -16.56 -0.17
N LEU A 320 -16.19 -15.54 -0.39
CA LEU A 320 -17.64 -15.64 -0.36
C LEU A 320 -18.24 -16.33 -1.59
N GLY A 321 -17.44 -16.62 -2.63
CA GLY A 321 -17.82 -17.41 -3.79
C GLY A 321 -17.88 -16.66 -5.13
N ALA A 322 -17.52 -15.38 -5.17
CA ALA A 322 -17.46 -14.63 -6.43
C ALA A 322 -16.24 -15.02 -7.28
N ARG A 323 -16.41 -15.18 -8.59
CA ARG A 323 -15.27 -15.27 -9.51
C ARG A 323 -14.72 -13.88 -9.80
N ILE A 324 -13.40 -13.70 -9.73
CA ILE A 324 -12.79 -12.37 -9.80
C ILE A 324 -11.91 -12.25 -11.05
N ASP A 325 -12.09 -11.16 -11.81
CA ASP A 325 -11.07 -10.64 -12.71
C ASP A 325 -10.47 -9.36 -12.12
N VAL A 326 -9.17 -9.15 -12.31
CA VAL A 326 -8.47 -7.91 -11.97
C VAL A 326 -7.87 -7.30 -13.23
N VAL A 327 -8.03 -5.99 -13.40
CA VAL A 327 -7.34 -5.23 -14.45
C VAL A 327 -6.44 -4.17 -13.82
N GLU A 328 -5.20 -4.08 -14.29
CA GLU A 328 -4.22 -3.09 -13.88
C GLU A 328 -3.52 -2.52 -15.13
N MET A 329 -3.44 -1.20 -15.20
CA MET A 329 -2.80 -0.49 -16.30
C MET A 329 -1.28 -0.60 -16.23
N LEU A 330 -0.73 -0.76 -15.03
CA LEU A 330 0.70 -0.92 -14.77
C LEU A 330 1.13 -2.38 -14.94
N ASP A 331 2.43 -2.60 -14.82
CA ASP A 331 3.08 -3.89 -15.06
C ASP A 331 3.07 -4.85 -13.85
N GLY A 332 2.43 -4.46 -12.75
CA GLY A 332 2.35 -5.28 -11.55
C GLY A 332 1.27 -4.82 -10.57
N LEU A 333 0.89 -5.74 -9.70
CA LEU A 333 -0.01 -5.49 -8.58
C LEU A 333 0.75 -4.87 -7.38
N MET A 334 0.02 -4.30 -6.42
CA MET A 334 0.57 -3.73 -5.18
C MET A 334 1.78 -2.82 -5.44
N GLN A 335 1.58 -1.82 -6.29
CA GLN A 335 2.63 -0.86 -6.65
C GLN A 335 3.24 -0.22 -5.40
N GLY A 336 4.57 -0.16 -5.36
CA GLY A 336 5.35 0.33 -4.21
C GLY A 336 5.91 -0.75 -3.29
N ALA A 337 5.36 -1.97 -3.27
CA ALA A 337 5.99 -3.12 -2.61
C ALA A 337 7.09 -3.71 -3.50
N ASP A 338 8.15 -4.31 -2.93
CA ASP A 338 9.12 -5.03 -3.75
C ASP A 338 8.49 -6.27 -4.42
N ARG A 339 8.93 -6.56 -5.66
CA ARG A 339 8.35 -7.64 -6.48
C ARG A 339 8.50 -9.03 -5.88
N ASP A 340 9.53 -9.29 -5.07
CA ASP A 340 9.74 -10.58 -4.41
C ASP A 340 8.64 -10.88 -3.38
N LEU A 341 8.18 -9.87 -2.61
CA LEU A 341 7.03 -10.05 -1.72
C LEU A 341 5.75 -10.33 -2.52
N VAL A 342 5.50 -9.53 -3.57
CA VAL A 342 4.30 -9.65 -4.41
C VAL A 342 4.26 -11.00 -5.14
N LYS A 343 5.41 -11.57 -5.52
CA LYS A 343 5.51 -12.87 -6.18
C LYS A 343 4.98 -14.01 -5.31
N VAL A 344 5.26 -13.99 -4.00
CA VAL A 344 4.72 -14.97 -3.05
C VAL A 344 3.20 -14.82 -2.94
N TRP A 345 2.71 -13.59 -2.77
CA TRP A 345 1.29 -13.31 -2.71
C TRP A 345 0.55 -13.76 -3.98
N ASP A 346 1.11 -13.48 -5.17
CA ASP A 346 0.53 -13.80 -6.47
C ASP A 346 0.42 -15.33 -6.64
N LYS A 347 1.48 -16.06 -6.29
CA LYS A 347 1.49 -17.54 -6.33
C LYS A 347 0.36 -18.11 -5.46
N MET A 348 0.18 -17.59 -4.25
CA MET A 348 -0.85 -18.08 -3.32
C MET A 348 -2.27 -17.72 -3.75
N ASN A 349 -2.45 -16.57 -4.41
CA ASN A 349 -3.77 -16.06 -4.77
C ASN A 349 -4.19 -16.35 -6.21
N LYS A 350 -3.32 -16.98 -7.02
CA LYS A 350 -3.61 -17.30 -8.43
C LYS A 350 -4.94 -18.06 -8.60
N GLY A 351 -5.27 -18.97 -7.68
CA GLY A 351 -6.52 -19.73 -7.70
C GLY A 351 -7.79 -18.91 -7.41
N ARG A 352 -7.67 -17.67 -6.89
CA ARG A 352 -8.80 -16.78 -6.61
C ARG A 352 -9.29 -16.02 -7.85
N PHE A 353 -8.44 -15.89 -8.86
CA PHE A 353 -8.68 -15.04 -10.02
C PHE A 353 -8.91 -15.86 -11.28
N ASP A 354 -9.98 -15.57 -12.00
CA ASP A 354 -10.19 -16.06 -13.36
C ASP A 354 -9.13 -15.44 -14.30
N LYS A 355 -8.87 -14.13 -14.14
CA LYS A 355 -7.82 -13.39 -14.88
C LYS A 355 -7.20 -12.27 -14.05
N VAL A 356 -5.89 -12.12 -14.17
CA VAL A 356 -5.15 -10.91 -13.79
C VAL A 356 -4.59 -10.30 -15.06
N MET A 357 -5.11 -9.13 -15.46
CA MET A 357 -4.77 -8.45 -16.71
C MET A 357 -3.87 -7.25 -16.41
N LEU A 358 -2.56 -7.47 -16.46
CA LEU A 358 -1.56 -6.41 -16.31
C LEU A 358 -1.34 -5.67 -17.63
N LYS A 359 -0.77 -4.46 -17.56
CA LYS A 359 -0.54 -3.58 -18.73
C LYS A 359 -1.80 -3.42 -19.60
N THR A 360 -2.97 -3.43 -18.97
CA THR A 360 -4.26 -3.49 -19.64
C THR A 360 -5.14 -2.34 -19.19
N LYS A 361 -5.74 -1.63 -20.14
CA LYS A 361 -6.63 -0.49 -19.91
C LYS A 361 -8.08 -0.92 -20.05
N THR A 362 -8.94 -0.39 -19.20
CA THR A 362 -10.38 -0.40 -19.45
C THR A 362 -10.73 0.75 -20.39
N VAL A 363 -11.36 0.45 -21.53
CA VAL A 363 -11.64 1.44 -22.58
C VAL A 363 -13.13 1.64 -22.86
N GLY A 364 -13.99 0.80 -22.31
CA GLY A 364 -15.44 0.96 -22.41
C GLY A 364 -16.15 0.21 -21.29
N VAL A 365 -17.19 0.83 -20.75
CA VAL A 365 -18.07 0.22 -19.74
C VAL A 365 -19.52 0.52 -20.14
N GLU A 366 -20.31 -0.53 -20.35
CA GLU A 366 -21.70 -0.43 -20.77
C GLU A 366 -22.58 -1.22 -19.79
N ALA A 367 -23.55 -0.54 -19.16
CA ALA A 367 -24.53 -1.19 -18.32
C ALA A 367 -25.68 -1.75 -19.16
N LYS A 368 -25.90 -3.07 -19.10
CA LYS A 368 -27.02 -3.77 -19.74
C LYS A 368 -27.93 -4.42 -18.70
N PRO A 369 -29.17 -4.82 -19.04
CA PRO A 369 -30.08 -5.46 -18.11
C PRO A 369 -29.49 -6.72 -17.43
N ASP A 370 -28.70 -7.49 -18.18
CA ASP A 370 -28.11 -8.76 -17.74
C ASP A 370 -26.71 -8.63 -17.12
N GLY A 371 -26.07 -7.45 -17.14
CA GLY A 371 -24.76 -7.25 -16.51
C GLY A 371 -24.04 -5.98 -16.98
N ILE A 372 -22.83 -5.77 -16.46
CA ILE A 372 -21.93 -4.71 -16.87
C ILE A 372 -20.93 -5.28 -17.86
N TYR A 373 -20.92 -4.77 -19.09
CA TYR A 373 -20.02 -5.18 -20.15
C TYR A 373 -18.82 -4.25 -20.19
N VAL A 374 -17.62 -4.81 -20.07
CA VAL A 374 -16.38 -4.05 -20.00
C VAL A 374 -15.45 -4.45 -21.13
N LYS A 375 -14.96 -3.47 -21.88
CA LYS A 375 -13.97 -3.64 -22.95
C LYS A 375 -12.59 -3.25 -22.46
N PHE A 376 -11.60 -4.04 -22.84
CA PHE A 376 -10.20 -3.87 -22.45
C PHE A 376 -9.29 -3.69 -23.68
N GLU A 377 -8.17 -3.02 -23.48
CA GLU A 377 -7.06 -2.91 -24.44
C GLU A 377 -5.73 -3.19 -23.75
N GLY A 378 -4.94 -4.10 -24.32
CA GLY A 378 -3.65 -4.54 -23.76
C GLY A 378 -3.27 -5.91 -24.30
N GLU A 379 -2.02 -6.33 -24.07
CA GLU A 379 -1.53 -7.63 -24.53
C GLU A 379 -2.30 -8.81 -23.91
N GLN A 380 -2.79 -8.64 -22.68
CA GLN A 380 -3.56 -9.64 -21.94
C GLN A 380 -5.08 -9.42 -22.02
N ALA A 381 -5.52 -8.43 -22.81
CA ALA A 381 -6.93 -8.09 -22.92
C ALA A 381 -7.69 -9.16 -23.75
N PRO A 382 -8.86 -9.63 -23.29
CA PRO A 382 -9.73 -10.41 -24.15
C PRO A 382 -10.24 -9.55 -25.32
N ALA A 383 -10.39 -10.17 -26.49
CA ALA A 383 -10.85 -9.48 -27.71
C ALA A 383 -12.28 -8.94 -27.58
N GLU A 384 -13.17 -9.72 -26.95
CA GLU A 384 -14.58 -9.38 -26.78
C GLU A 384 -14.85 -8.71 -25.42
N PRO A 385 -15.84 -7.80 -25.33
CA PRO A 385 -16.30 -7.27 -24.05
C PRO A 385 -16.70 -8.39 -23.08
N GLN A 386 -16.28 -8.27 -21.83
CA GLN A 386 -16.56 -9.24 -20.78
C GLN A 386 -17.75 -8.79 -19.92
N ARG A 387 -18.67 -9.70 -19.61
CA ARG A 387 -19.82 -9.44 -18.73
C ARG A 387 -19.47 -9.70 -17.27
N TYR A 388 -19.83 -8.77 -16.40
CA TYR A 388 -19.70 -8.86 -14.94
C TYR A 388 -21.03 -8.56 -14.25
N ASP A 389 -21.27 -9.17 -13.09
CA ASP A 389 -22.45 -8.87 -12.26
C ASP A 389 -22.20 -7.63 -11.37
N MET A 390 -20.92 -7.35 -11.07
CA MET A 390 -20.47 -6.18 -10.32
C MET A 390 -19.09 -5.72 -10.81
N VAL A 391 -18.85 -4.41 -10.81
CA VAL A 391 -17.55 -3.80 -11.11
C VAL A 391 -17.13 -2.93 -9.93
N LEU A 392 -15.99 -3.23 -9.32
CA LEU A 392 -15.35 -2.39 -8.31
C LEU A 392 -14.31 -1.49 -8.97
N VAL A 393 -14.50 -0.18 -8.86
CA VAL A 393 -13.53 0.83 -9.29
C VAL A 393 -12.63 1.19 -8.10
N ALA A 394 -11.39 0.70 -8.13
CA ALA A 394 -10.39 0.84 -7.07
C ALA A 394 -9.07 1.45 -7.58
N VAL A 395 -9.15 2.41 -8.52
CA VAL A 395 -8.00 3.03 -9.21
C VAL A 395 -7.24 4.08 -8.41
N GLY A 396 -7.58 4.24 -7.12
CA GLY A 396 -6.94 5.19 -6.21
C GLY A 396 -7.90 6.25 -5.66
N ARG A 397 -7.32 7.24 -4.99
CA ARG A 397 -8.03 8.27 -4.23
C ARG A 397 -7.50 9.66 -4.55
N SER A 398 -8.38 10.65 -4.49
CA SER A 398 -8.07 12.06 -4.74
C SER A 398 -8.29 12.90 -3.47
N PRO A 399 -7.38 13.84 -3.14
CA PRO A 399 -7.51 14.69 -1.95
C PRO A 399 -8.62 15.74 -2.12
N ASN A 400 -9.22 16.17 -1.00
CA ASN A 400 -10.36 17.07 -0.98
C ASN A 400 -10.02 18.57 -0.87
N GLY A 401 -8.76 18.99 -1.08
CA GLY A 401 -8.32 20.38 -0.85
C GLY A 401 -9.09 21.44 -1.66
N LYS A 402 -9.56 21.08 -2.86
CA LYS A 402 -10.35 21.97 -3.73
C LYS A 402 -11.84 22.10 -3.34
N ARG A 403 -12.27 21.49 -2.22
CA ARG A 403 -13.70 21.35 -1.87
C ARG A 403 -14.11 22.00 -0.55
N ILE A 404 -13.20 22.78 0.04
CA ILE A 404 -13.37 23.38 1.36
C ILE A 404 -13.27 24.91 1.33
N GLY A 405 -13.17 25.52 0.14
CA GLY A 405 -12.98 26.96 0.00
C GLY A 405 -11.63 27.46 0.52
N ALA A 406 -10.60 26.62 0.55
CA ALA A 406 -9.28 26.90 1.13
C ALA A 406 -8.67 28.21 0.58
N GLU A 407 -8.93 28.53 -0.69
CA GLU A 407 -8.47 29.74 -1.35
C GLU A 407 -8.97 31.02 -0.68
N LYS A 408 -10.18 31.00 -0.10
CA LYS A 408 -10.75 32.13 0.63
C LYS A 408 -10.00 32.41 1.92
N ALA A 409 -9.40 31.39 2.53
CA ALA A 409 -8.52 31.53 3.68
C ALA A 409 -7.07 31.90 3.31
N GLY A 410 -6.76 32.06 2.02
CA GLY A 410 -5.40 32.29 1.54
C GLY A 410 -4.53 31.03 1.47
N VAL A 411 -5.11 29.84 1.69
CA VAL A 411 -4.40 28.56 1.66
C VAL A 411 -4.20 28.12 0.22
N ALA A 412 -2.95 27.81 -0.14
CA ALA A 412 -2.59 27.30 -1.45
C ALA A 412 -2.97 25.82 -1.58
N VAL A 413 -3.57 25.45 -2.72
CA VAL A 413 -3.95 24.08 -3.05
C VAL A 413 -3.33 23.73 -4.40
N THR A 414 -2.64 22.60 -4.47
CA THR A 414 -2.00 22.12 -5.70
C THR A 414 -3.04 21.77 -6.77
N ASP A 415 -2.60 21.64 -8.03
CA ASP A 415 -3.48 21.23 -9.13
C ASP A 415 -4.11 19.86 -8.92
N ARG A 416 -3.41 18.97 -8.21
CA ARG A 416 -3.91 17.63 -7.84
C ARG A 416 -4.84 17.64 -6.62
N GLY A 417 -5.01 18.80 -5.97
CA GLY A 417 -5.92 18.99 -4.84
C GLY A 417 -5.30 18.75 -3.46
N PHE A 418 -3.99 18.54 -3.38
CA PHE A 418 -3.26 18.48 -2.10
C PHE A 418 -3.01 19.88 -1.53
N ILE A 419 -2.85 19.94 -0.21
CA ILE A 419 -2.39 21.12 0.53
C ILE A 419 -1.00 20.82 1.05
N ASP A 420 0.03 21.46 0.49
CA ASP A 420 1.41 21.25 0.95
C ASP A 420 1.60 21.87 2.34
N VAL A 421 2.40 21.20 3.17
CA VAL A 421 2.71 21.63 4.53
C VAL A 421 4.19 21.51 4.87
N ASP A 422 4.64 22.28 5.85
CA ASP A 422 5.96 22.11 6.45
C ASP A 422 6.00 20.95 7.47
N LYS A 423 7.16 20.70 8.08
CA LYS A 423 7.34 19.65 9.09
C LYS A 423 6.54 19.88 10.39
N GLN A 424 5.99 21.08 10.61
CA GLN A 424 5.07 21.35 11.73
C GLN A 424 3.61 21.25 11.28
N GLN A 425 3.36 20.71 10.08
CA GLN A 425 2.06 20.60 9.44
C GLN A 425 1.40 21.95 9.12
N ARG A 426 2.16 23.05 9.06
CA ARG A 426 1.63 24.37 8.68
C ARG A 426 1.50 24.49 7.18
N THR A 427 0.38 25.06 6.74
CA THR A 427 0.21 25.51 5.35
C THR A 427 1.04 26.78 5.08
N ASN A 428 0.89 27.38 3.90
CA ASN A 428 1.44 28.71 3.62
C ASN A 428 0.83 29.83 4.49
N VAL A 429 -0.30 29.57 5.17
CA VAL A 429 -0.92 30.48 6.14
C VAL A 429 -0.53 30.03 7.56
N PRO A 430 0.27 30.81 8.33
CA PRO A 430 0.96 30.32 9.53
C PRO A 430 0.08 29.78 10.67
N HIS A 431 -1.18 30.18 10.73
CA HIS A 431 -2.14 29.73 11.74
C HIS A 431 -3.11 28.66 11.24
N ILE A 432 -2.96 28.21 10.00
CA ILE A 432 -3.73 27.12 9.39
C ILE A 432 -2.80 25.95 9.08
N TYR A 433 -3.17 24.80 9.60
CA TYR A 433 -2.47 23.53 9.47
C TYR A 433 -3.25 22.59 8.56
N ALA A 434 -2.61 21.56 8.01
CA ALA A 434 -3.28 20.49 7.30
C ALA A 434 -2.62 19.13 7.58
N ILE A 435 -3.42 18.05 7.60
CA ILE A 435 -2.98 16.70 7.99
C ILE A 435 -3.72 15.59 7.23
N GLY A 436 -3.11 14.40 7.18
CA GLY A 436 -3.68 13.17 6.63
C GLY A 436 -3.59 13.09 5.11
N ASP A 437 -4.59 12.46 4.49
CA ASP A 437 -4.58 12.23 3.03
C ASP A 437 -4.54 13.53 2.22
N ILE A 438 -5.02 14.65 2.79
CA ILE A 438 -5.12 15.93 2.08
C ILE A 438 -3.77 16.59 1.85
N VAL A 439 -2.73 16.19 2.59
CA VAL A 439 -1.39 16.79 2.49
C VAL A 439 -0.40 15.98 1.67
N GLY A 440 -0.72 14.73 1.33
CA GLY A 440 0.15 13.92 0.48
C GLY A 440 0.10 12.43 0.75
N GLN A 441 0.87 11.71 -0.07
CA GLN A 441 1.10 10.27 0.08
C GLN A 441 2.09 9.97 1.22
N PRO A 442 2.07 8.76 1.79
CA PRO A 442 1.04 7.73 1.61
C PRO A 442 -0.26 8.07 2.35
N MET A 443 -1.41 7.83 1.71
CA MET A 443 -2.75 8.06 2.30
C MET A 443 -3.11 6.97 3.32
N LEU A 444 -2.54 7.07 4.52
CA LEU A 444 -2.63 6.05 5.58
C LEU A 444 -3.11 6.66 6.90
N ALA A 445 -3.94 5.90 7.62
CA ALA A 445 -4.57 6.36 8.87
C ALA A 445 -3.54 6.65 9.97
N HIS A 446 -2.54 5.80 10.15
CA HIS A 446 -1.47 5.99 11.14
C HIS A 446 -0.60 7.21 10.82
N LYS A 447 -0.31 7.50 9.54
CA LYS A 447 0.33 8.77 9.17
C LYS A 447 -0.51 9.95 9.64
N ALA A 448 -1.81 9.94 9.31
CA ALA A 448 -2.73 11.02 9.66
C ALA A 448 -2.80 11.27 11.18
N VAL A 449 -2.80 10.20 12.00
CA VAL A 449 -2.81 10.31 13.48
C VAL A 449 -1.51 10.95 14.00
N HIS A 450 -0.34 10.57 13.49
CA HIS A 450 0.92 11.15 13.95
C HIS A 450 1.10 12.60 13.49
N GLU A 451 0.73 12.92 12.24
CA GLU A 451 0.67 14.31 11.75
C GLU A 451 -0.29 15.15 12.61
N ALA A 452 -1.40 14.57 13.08
CA ALA A 452 -2.39 15.25 13.92
C ALA A 452 -1.84 15.69 15.28
N HIS A 453 -1.07 14.84 15.94
CA HIS A 453 -0.48 15.17 17.23
C HIS A 453 0.51 16.33 17.07
N VAL A 454 1.37 16.27 16.04
CA VAL A 454 2.31 17.35 15.71
C VAL A 454 1.58 18.66 15.43
N ALA A 455 0.52 18.62 14.62
CA ALA A 455 -0.26 19.83 14.28
C ALA A 455 -0.93 20.45 15.51
N ALA A 456 -1.51 19.63 16.39
CA ALA A 456 -2.14 20.10 17.63
C ALA A 456 -1.11 20.73 18.59
N GLU A 457 0.04 20.09 18.76
CA GLU A 457 1.15 20.58 19.60
C GLU A 457 1.75 21.88 19.03
N ALA A 458 1.98 21.94 17.72
CA ALA A 458 2.45 23.15 17.05
C ALA A 458 1.42 24.29 17.11
N ALA A 459 0.13 23.98 17.02
CA ALA A 459 -0.96 24.96 17.19
C ALA A 459 -1.02 25.51 18.61
N HIS A 460 -0.71 24.70 19.62
CA HIS A 460 -0.59 25.10 21.02
C HIS A 460 0.67 25.95 21.30
N GLY A 461 1.69 25.86 20.45
CA GLY A 461 2.94 26.62 20.55
C GLY A 461 4.18 25.78 20.87
N GLU A 462 4.06 24.45 20.89
CA GLU A 462 5.18 23.54 21.07
C GLU A 462 6.05 23.44 19.80
N LYS A 463 7.32 23.06 19.99
CA LYS A 463 8.26 22.79 18.90
C LYS A 463 8.15 21.34 18.43
N ALA A 464 6.96 20.95 17.97
CA ALA A 464 6.70 19.62 17.43
C ALA A 464 7.00 19.57 15.92
N TYR A 465 7.55 18.45 15.46
CA TYR A 465 7.88 18.20 14.05
C TYR A 465 7.55 16.76 13.66
N PHE A 466 6.98 16.58 12.47
CA PHE A 466 6.79 15.28 11.85
C PHE A 466 8.08 14.90 11.10
N ASP A 467 8.90 14.07 11.74
CA ASP A 467 10.21 13.63 11.24
C ASP A 467 10.33 12.11 11.27
N ALA A 468 9.29 11.42 10.79
CA ALA A 468 9.28 9.96 10.71
C ALA A 468 10.25 9.49 9.60
N LYS A 469 11.20 8.61 9.93
CA LYS A 469 12.12 8.02 8.94
C LYS A 469 11.43 6.99 8.06
N GLN A 470 10.36 6.40 8.58
CA GLN A 470 9.57 5.41 7.87
C GLN A 470 8.08 5.57 8.21
N ILE A 471 7.23 5.13 7.27
CA ILE A 471 5.80 4.92 7.50
C ILE A 471 5.48 3.54 6.94
N PRO A 472 4.99 2.58 7.75
CA PRO A 472 4.73 1.23 7.26
C PRO A 472 3.52 1.20 6.32
N SER A 473 3.56 0.28 5.38
CA SER A 473 2.43 -0.06 4.50
C SER A 473 2.12 -1.53 4.62
N VAL A 474 0.82 -1.87 4.64
CA VAL A 474 0.34 -3.24 4.79
C VAL A 474 -0.83 -3.47 3.84
N ALA A 475 -0.72 -4.51 3.02
CA ALA A 475 -1.86 -5.14 2.36
C ALA A 475 -2.35 -6.29 3.25
N PHE A 476 -3.57 -6.17 3.77
CA PHE A 476 -4.18 -7.19 4.64
C PHE A 476 -4.83 -8.31 3.81
N THR A 477 -4.21 -8.68 2.70
CA THR A 477 -4.56 -9.85 1.91
C THR A 477 -4.13 -11.14 2.62
N ASP A 478 -4.35 -12.29 2.00
CA ASP A 478 -3.88 -13.57 2.52
C ASP A 478 -2.97 -14.29 1.50
N PRO A 479 -1.64 -14.40 1.73
CA PRO A 479 -0.90 -13.86 2.86
C PRO A 479 -0.87 -12.32 2.87
N GLU A 480 -0.58 -11.73 4.03
CA GLU A 480 -0.38 -10.29 4.15
C GLU A 480 0.94 -9.89 3.49
N VAL A 481 1.02 -8.65 2.98
CA VAL A 481 2.25 -8.06 2.44
C VAL A 481 2.52 -6.76 3.19
N ALA A 482 3.56 -6.73 4.01
CA ALA A 482 3.92 -5.59 4.85
C ALA A 482 5.33 -5.10 4.55
N TRP A 483 5.55 -3.79 4.54
CA TRP A 483 6.89 -3.21 4.39
C TRP A 483 7.01 -1.85 5.08
N ALA A 484 8.24 -1.47 5.44
CA ALA A 484 8.58 -0.20 6.05
C ALA A 484 9.96 0.27 5.61
N GLY A 485 10.16 1.58 5.57
CA GLY A 485 11.41 2.20 5.11
C GLY A 485 11.60 2.11 3.60
N LEU A 486 12.87 2.08 3.18
CA LEU A 486 13.24 1.98 1.77
C LEU A 486 13.07 0.56 1.24
N THR A 487 12.47 0.45 0.06
CA THR A 487 12.41 -0.81 -0.70
C THR A 487 13.66 -1.01 -1.56
N GLU A 488 13.90 -2.23 -2.06
CA GLU A 488 15.02 -2.48 -2.98
C GLU A 488 14.90 -1.64 -4.26
N GLU A 489 13.69 -1.50 -4.81
CA GLU A 489 13.42 -0.64 -5.96
C GLU A 489 13.77 0.82 -5.68
N GLN A 490 13.42 1.33 -4.50
CA GLN A 490 13.75 2.70 -4.08
C GLN A 490 15.26 2.88 -3.88
N CYS A 491 15.94 1.91 -3.26
CA CYS A 491 17.40 1.96 -3.10
C CYS A 491 18.09 2.03 -4.47
N LYS A 492 17.68 1.19 -5.43
CA LYS A 492 18.18 1.21 -6.81
C LYS A 492 17.92 2.54 -7.51
N ALA A 493 16.68 3.06 -7.41
CA ALA A 493 16.30 4.32 -8.03
C ALA A 493 17.05 5.54 -7.44
N GLN A 494 17.41 5.49 -6.16
CA GLN A 494 18.14 6.55 -5.46
C GLN A 494 19.67 6.38 -5.50
N GLY A 495 20.17 5.26 -6.05
CA GLY A 495 21.60 4.96 -6.08
C GLY A 495 22.21 4.62 -4.71
N ILE A 496 21.38 4.18 -3.75
CA ILE A 496 21.81 3.76 -2.41
C ILE A 496 22.35 2.34 -2.49
N LYS A 497 23.58 2.14 -2.02
CA LYS A 497 24.17 0.81 -1.89
C LYS A 497 23.60 0.12 -0.67
N TYR A 498 23.01 -1.04 -0.87
CA TYR A 498 22.36 -1.79 0.20
C TYR A 498 22.73 -3.27 0.14
N GLY A 499 22.74 -3.90 1.30
CA GLY A 499 22.73 -5.34 1.43
C GLY A 499 21.43 -5.81 2.08
N LYS A 500 21.07 -7.08 1.88
CA LYS A 500 19.82 -7.64 2.42
C LYS A 500 20.04 -8.97 3.10
N GLY A 501 19.25 -9.22 4.13
CA GLY A 501 19.07 -10.54 4.73
C GLY A 501 17.64 -11.01 4.46
N VAL A 502 17.47 -12.26 4.04
CA VAL A 502 16.16 -12.85 3.73
C VAL A 502 16.05 -14.19 4.43
N PHE A 503 15.16 -14.28 5.42
CA PHE A 503 14.86 -15.54 6.11
C PHE A 503 13.61 -16.18 5.50
N PRO A 504 13.74 -17.32 4.79
CA PRO A 504 12.60 -18.02 4.20
C PRO A 504 11.78 -18.71 5.29
N TRP A 505 10.45 -18.58 5.26
CA TRP A 505 9.60 -19.23 6.26
C TRP A 505 9.50 -20.75 6.08
N ALA A 506 9.97 -21.29 4.95
CA ALA A 506 10.27 -22.71 4.77
C ALA A 506 11.35 -23.25 5.75
N ALA A 507 12.12 -22.36 6.40
CA ALA A 507 13.03 -22.71 7.49
C ALA A 507 12.45 -22.40 8.89
N SER A 508 11.25 -21.81 8.98
CA SER A 508 10.59 -21.51 10.25
C SER A 508 9.77 -22.71 10.72
N GLY A 509 10.19 -23.32 11.84
CA GLY A 509 9.39 -24.36 12.49
C GLY A 509 7.96 -23.89 12.83
N ARG A 510 7.79 -22.61 13.18
CA ARG A 510 6.46 -22.03 13.45
C ARG A 510 5.60 -21.93 12.18
N ALA A 511 6.16 -21.44 11.08
CA ALA A 511 5.40 -21.27 9.84
C ALA A 511 4.99 -22.62 9.26
N ILE A 512 5.90 -23.61 9.28
CA ILE A 512 5.61 -25.00 8.87
C ILE A 512 4.51 -25.59 9.75
N ALA A 513 4.59 -25.42 11.08
CA ALA A 513 3.57 -25.94 11.99
C ALA A 513 2.18 -25.30 11.76
N ASN A 514 2.14 -24.07 11.27
CA ASN A 514 0.90 -23.40 10.89
C ASN A 514 0.41 -23.80 9.49
N GLY A 515 1.21 -24.54 8.70
CA GLY A 515 0.93 -24.84 7.30
C GLY A 515 1.02 -23.62 6.38
N ARG A 516 1.81 -22.60 6.77
CA ARG A 516 1.91 -21.29 6.11
C ARG A 516 3.37 -20.88 5.90
N ASP A 517 4.18 -21.79 5.37
CA ASP A 517 5.62 -21.65 5.17
C ASP A 517 6.00 -20.99 3.83
N GLU A 518 5.03 -20.52 3.04
CA GLU A 518 5.25 -19.85 1.76
C GLU A 518 5.98 -18.51 1.87
N GLY A 519 5.96 -17.92 3.08
CA GLY A 519 6.38 -16.56 3.35
C GLY A 519 7.89 -16.36 3.49
N PHE A 520 8.29 -15.11 3.73
CA PHE A 520 9.64 -14.76 4.16
C PHE A 520 9.67 -13.41 4.88
N THR A 521 10.74 -13.18 5.64
CA THR A 521 11.08 -11.88 6.23
C THR A 521 12.37 -11.35 5.60
N LYS A 522 12.35 -10.12 5.10
CA LYS A 522 13.47 -9.41 4.47
C LYS A 522 13.82 -8.16 5.25
N VAL A 523 15.12 -7.95 5.50
CA VAL A 523 15.69 -6.72 6.07
C VAL A 523 16.72 -6.13 5.12
N ILE A 524 16.79 -4.80 5.07
CA ILE A 524 17.64 -4.04 4.15
C ILE A 524 18.53 -3.10 4.97
N PHE A 525 19.85 -3.25 4.81
CA PHE A 525 20.86 -2.45 5.48
C PHE A 525 21.63 -1.60 4.47
N ASP A 526 21.88 -0.35 4.83
CA ASP A 526 22.76 0.54 4.08
C ASP A 526 24.22 0.07 4.22
N GLU A 527 24.95 -0.06 3.10
CA GLU A 527 26.30 -0.63 3.13
C GLU A 527 27.35 0.31 3.73
N GLU A 528 27.11 1.63 3.73
CA GLU A 528 28.04 2.63 4.25
C GLU A 528 27.92 2.79 5.76
N THR A 529 26.68 2.87 6.25
CA THR A 529 26.35 3.15 7.65
C THR A 529 26.04 1.90 8.46
N HIS A 530 25.78 0.76 7.79
CA HIS A 530 25.34 -0.51 8.36
C HIS A 530 23.99 -0.49 9.09
N ARG A 531 23.26 0.63 9.00
CA ARG A 531 21.95 0.79 9.64
C ARG A 531 20.86 0.13 8.81
N ILE A 532 19.85 -0.41 9.48
CA ILE A 532 18.63 -0.83 8.81
C ILE A 532 17.94 0.40 8.22
N ILE A 533 17.62 0.32 6.93
CA ILE A 533 16.96 1.39 6.18
C ILE A 533 15.60 0.94 5.62
N GLY A 534 15.32 -0.35 5.65
CA GLY A 534 14.04 -0.90 5.21
C GLY A 534 13.86 -2.37 5.54
N GLY A 535 12.66 -2.87 5.30
CA GLY A 535 12.34 -4.28 5.42
C GLY A 535 10.94 -4.59 4.91
N GLY A 536 10.70 -5.87 4.64
CA GLY A 536 9.45 -6.37 4.10
C GLY A 536 9.17 -7.79 4.55
N ILE A 537 7.90 -8.11 4.78
CA ILE A 537 7.43 -9.40 5.25
C ILE A 537 6.23 -9.80 4.38
N VAL A 538 6.23 -11.04 3.89
CA VAL A 538 5.07 -11.65 3.25
C VAL A 538 4.73 -12.93 3.99
N GLY A 539 3.49 -13.06 4.46
CA GLY A 539 3.04 -14.18 5.27
C GLY A 539 1.89 -13.81 6.21
N THR A 540 1.40 -14.78 6.98
CA THR A 540 0.37 -14.51 8.01
C THR A 540 0.93 -13.60 9.10
N HIS A 541 0.13 -12.64 9.57
CA HIS A 541 0.52 -11.65 10.58
C HIS A 541 1.68 -10.71 10.20
N ALA A 542 2.04 -10.61 8.91
CA ALA A 542 3.12 -9.72 8.46
C ALA A 542 2.93 -8.25 8.92
N GLY A 543 1.68 -7.78 8.95
CA GLY A 543 1.32 -6.44 9.41
C GLY A 543 1.57 -6.19 10.90
N ASP A 544 1.54 -7.23 11.74
CA ASP A 544 1.91 -7.11 13.15
C ASP A 544 3.43 -7.14 13.32
N LEU A 545 4.12 -7.99 12.56
CA LEU A 545 5.57 -8.21 12.64
C LEU A 545 6.40 -7.02 12.13
N ILE A 546 5.87 -6.25 11.16
CA ILE A 546 6.59 -5.09 10.59
C ILE A 546 6.88 -4.00 11.63
N SER A 547 6.16 -4.01 12.76
CA SER A 547 6.33 -3.05 13.85
C SER A 547 7.74 -3.04 14.46
N GLU A 548 8.40 -4.20 14.56
CA GLU A 548 9.78 -4.27 15.06
C GLU A 548 10.77 -3.63 14.08
N ILE A 549 10.61 -3.89 12.78
CA ILE A 549 11.42 -3.26 11.72
C ILE A 549 11.24 -1.74 11.72
N CYS A 550 10.00 -1.28 11.93
CA CYS A 550 9.70 0.15 12.07
C CYS A 550 10.49 0.79 13.21
N LEU A 551 10.48 0.15 14.38
CA LEU A 551 11.24 0.63 15.54
C LEU A 551 12.75 0.58 15.29
N ALA A 552 13.25 -0.49 14.69
CA ALA A 552 14.68 -0.65 14.38
C ALA A 552 15.20 0.47 13.45
N ILE A 553 14.43 0.85 12.43
CA ILE A 553 14.75 1.98 11.54
C ILE A 553 14.75 3.31 12.29
N GLU A 554 13.75 3.56 13.13
CA GLU A 554 13.67 4.79 13.92
C GLU A 554 14.86 4.94 14.87
N MET A 555 15.23 3.85 15.57
CA MET A 555 16.40 3.78 16.43
C MET A 555 17.73 3.80 15.66
N GLY A 556 17.68 3.56 14.34
CA GLY A 556 18.85 3.44 13.48
C GLY A 556 19.75 2.27 13.89
N ALA A 557 19.14 1.15 14.26
CA ALA A 557 19.80 -0.09 14.65
C ALA A 557 20.63 -0.68 13.50
N ASP A 558 21.65 -1.46 13.83
CA ASP A 558 22.38 -2.28 12.86
C ASP A 558 21.95 -3.76 12.90
N ALA A 559 22.54 -4.58 12.04
CA ALA A 559 22.23 -6.01 11.99
C ALA A 559 22.67 -6.80 13.24
N VAL A 560 23.62 -6.28 14.03
CA VAL A 560 24.07 -6.89 15.28
C VAL A 560 23.06 -6.60 16.39
N ASP A 561 22.53 -5.39 16.47
CA ASP A 561 21.47 -5.02 17.42
C ASP A 561 20.25 -5.94 17.27
N ILE A 562 19.81 -6.13 16.01
CA ILE A 562 18.65 -6.97 15.70
C ILE A 562 18.99 -8.45 15.88
N GLY A 563 20.09 -8.94 15.29
CA GLY A 563 20.45 -10.36 15.31
C GLY A 563 20.88 -10.89 16.69
N LYS A 564 21.33 -10.04 17.63
CA LYS A 564 21.63 -10.46 19.01
C LYS A 564 20.47 -10.28 19.98
N THR A 565 19.39 -9.63 19.55
CA THR A 565 18.16 -9.62 20.34
C THR A 565 17.62 -11.04 20.40
N ILE A 566 17.32 -11.54 21.58
CA ILE A 566 16.80 -12.91 21.75
C ILE A 566 15.30 -12.85 21.50
N HIS A 567 14.88 -13.15 20.27
CA HIS A 567 13.48 -13.33 19.92
C HIS A 567 12.94 -14.65 20.50
N PRO A 568 11.64 -14.71 20.89
CA PRO A 568 11.04 -15.92 21.41
C PRO A 568 10.89 -17.01 20.32
N HIS A 569 11.16 -18.27 20.68
CA HIS A 569 11.02 -19.44 19.81
C HIS A 569 10.00 -20.44 20.37
N PRO A 570 9.15 -21.09 19.55
CA PRO A 570 8.97 -20.86 18.11
C PRO A 570 7.93 -19.76 17.82
N THR A 571 8.29 -18.73 17.04
CA THR A 571 7.39 -17.66 16.61
C THR A 571 7.62 -17.28 15.13
N LEU A 572 6.70 -16.52 14.54
CA LEU A 572 6.96 -15.88 13.24
C LEU A 572 7.87 -14.66 13.40
N GLY A 573 7.83 -13.99 14.56
CA GLY A 573 8.59 -12.77 14.83
C GLY A 573 10.10 -12.98 14.89
N GLU A 574 10.57 -14.14 15.34
CA GLU A 574 12.01 -14.45 15.34
C GLU A 574 12.66 -14.42 13.94
N SER A 575 11.87 -14.50 12.87
CA SER A 575 12.35 -14.34 11.50
C SER A 575 12.99 -12.97 11.23
N VAL A 576 12.65 -11.93 12.01
CA VAL A 576 13.31 -10.61 11.92
C VAL A 576 14.75 -10.70 12.41
N GLY A 577 14.98 -11.33 13.57
CA GLY A 577 16.30 -11.63 14.11
C GLY A 577 17.12 -12.51 13.17
N MET A 578 16.52 -13.62 12.71
CA MET A 578 17.19 -14.56 11.81
C MET A 578 17.52 -13.94 10.44
N ALA A 579 16.69 -13.03 9.92
CA ALA A 579 17.03 -12.31 8.69
C ALA A 579 18.26 -11.39 8.88
N ALA A 580 18.41 -10.76 10.04
CA ALA A 580 19.61 -10.00 10.38
C ALA A 580 20.84 -10.91 10.58
N GLU A 581 20.68 -12.08 11.20
CA GLU A 581 21.74 -13.09 11.31
C GLU A 581 22.19 -13.62 9.94
N ILE A 582 21.26 -13.81 9.00
CA ILE A 582 21.58 -14.17 7.61
C ILE A 582 22.44 -13.09 6.96
N TYR A 583 22.06 -11.82 7.11
CA TYR A 583 22.88 -10.71 6.61
C TYR A 583 24.30 -10.72 7.22
N LYS A 584 24.42 -11.06 8.50
CA LYS A 584 25.71 -11.19 9.20
C LYS A 584 26.46 -12.50 8.87
N GLY A 585 25.83 -13.47 8.22
CA GLY A 585 26.40 -14.78 7.93
C GLY A 585 26.58 -15.67 9.15
N VAL A 586 25.74 -15.50 10.19
CA VAL A 586 25.81 -16.27 11.45
C VAL A 586 24.58 -17.11 11.74
N CYS A 587 23.53 -17.02 10.91
CA CYS A 587 22.32 -17.81 11.10
C CYS A 587 22.61 -19.31 10.96
N THR A 588 22.20 -20.09 11.95
CA THR A 588 22.42 -21.54 12.00
C THR A 588 21.23 -22.38 11.55
N ASP A 589 20.09 -21.75 11.29
CA ASP A 589 18.83 -22.41 10.90
C ASP A 589 18.64 -22.48 9.39
N VAL A 590 19.64 -22.02 8.62
CA VAL A 590 19.72 -22.13 7.16
C VAL A 590 21.09 -22.69 6.75
N PRO A 591 21.24 -23.24 5.53
CA PRO A 591 22.54 -23.65 5.03
C PRO A 591 23.57 -22.52 5.12
N PRO A 592 24.86 -22.85 5.37
CA PRO A 592 25.89 -21.84 5.51
C PRO A 592 26.00 -21.00 4.22
N ALA A 593 26.17 -19.69 4.39
CA ALA A 593 26.45 -18.81 3.26
C ALA A 593 27.70 -19.31 2.51
N ARG A 594 27.64 -19.37 1.17
CA ARG A 594 28.83 -19.68 0.35
C ARG A 594 29.93 -18.67 0.74
N LYS A 595 31.13 -19.18 1.05
CA LYS A 595 32.29 -18.32 1.34
C LYS A 595 32.50 -17.41 0.14
N ARG A 596 32.32 -16.10 0.34
CA ARG A 596 32.68 -15.05 -0.64
C ARG A 596 34.18 -14.99 -0.84
#